data_AF-A0A7S9R7U3-F1
#
_entry.id   AF-A0A7S9R7U3-F1
#
_cell.length_a   1.000
_cell.length_b   1.000
_cell.length_c   1.000
_cell.angle_alpha   90.00
_cell.angle_beta   90.00
_cell.angle_gamma   90.00
#
_symmetry.space_group_name_H-M   'P 1'
#
loop_
_entity.id
_entity.type
_entity.pdbx_description
1 polymer ?
#
loop_
_entity_poly.entity_id
_entity_poly.type
_entity_poly.pdbx_seq_one_letter_code
_entity_poly.pdbx_strand_id
1 'polypeptide(L)'
;MLNDKAQQTALKLLDKFGKVGTYKRKGGQIYDPETGGMTEQISEYKVKAYIDSIKSYLAPIERGLINEGNVVILVAAKFLPFMPQNNDVIEFPHCAYTIKYNDAVWGGEDVALHQLIGVAK
;
A
#
# COMPACT_ATOMS: atom_id res chain seq x y z
N MET A 1 14.93 -21.76 2.31
CA MET A 1 14.78 -21.32 3.72
C MET A 1 15.57 -20.05 4.10
N LEU A 2 16.06 -19.26 3.13
CA LEU A 2 16.49 -17.86 3.40
C LEU A 2 15.28 -16.90 3.40
N ASN A 3 14.32 -17.17 2.50
CA ASN A 3 13.12 -16.36 2.31
C ASN A 3 12.23 -16.30 3.55
N ASP A 4 11.93 -17.42 4.22
CA ASP A 4 11.00 -17.42 5.37
C ASP A 4 11.55 -16.64 6.58
N LYS A 5 12.84 -16.77 6.87
CA LYS A 5 13.49 -16.02 7.96
C LYS A 5 13.56 -14.52 7.66
N ALA A 6 13.89 -14.18 6.41
CA ALA A 6 13.92 -12.78 5.96
C ALA A 6 12.51 -12.17 5.98
N GLN A 7 11.50 -12.90 5.50
CA GLN A 7 10.09 -12.52 5.54
C GLN A 7 9.62 -12.29 6.98
N GLN A 8 9.86 -13.24 7.90
CA GLN A 8 9.48 -13.05 9.30
C GLN A 8 10.19 -11.87 9.96
N THR A 9 11.44 -11.61 9.60
CA THR A 9 12.19 -10.45 10.11
C THR A 9 11.61 -9.14 9.58
N ALA A 10 11.32 -9.05 8.28
CA ALA A 10 10.68 -7.88 7.66
C ALA A 10 9.29 -7.60 8.30
N LEU A 11 8.51 -8.65 8.54
CA LEU A 11 7.22 -8.55 9.23
C LEU A 11 7.36 -8.01 10.65
N LYS A 12 8.35 -8.49 11.42
CA LYS A 12 8.62 -7.98 12.78
C LYS A 12 9.07 -6.52 12.77
N LEU A 13 9.88 -6.12 11.79
CA LEU A 13 10.32 -4.74 11.64
C LEU A 13 9.16 -3.81 11.29
N LEU A 14 8.28 -4.21 10.36
CA LEU A 14 7.05 -3.47 10.06
C LEU A 14 6.10 -3.40 11.25
N ASP A 15 6.00 -4.47 12.03
CA ASP A 15 5.13 -4.46 13.21
C ASP A 15 5.66 -3.53 14.31
N LYS A 16 6.99 -3.42 14.43
CA LYS A 16 7.66 -2.59 15.43
C LYS A 16 7.81 -1.13 15.03
N PHE A 17 8.13 -0.85 13.77
CA PHE A 17 8.48 0.48 13.28
C PHE A 17 7.50 1.05 12.25
N GLY A 18 6.56 0.24 11.77
CA GLY A 18 5.52 0.70 10.86
C GLY A 18 4.55 1.65 11.55
N LYS A 19 4.15 2.69 10.82
CA LYS A 19 3.09 3.61 11.23
C LYS A 19 1.74 2.96 10.98
N VAL A 20 0.81 3.13 11.92
CA VAL A 20 -0.56 2.68 11.76
C VAL A 20 -1.28 3.65 10.82
N GLY A 21 -1.94 3.10 9.80
CA GLY A 21 -2.75 3.85 8.86
C GLY A 21 -4.01 3.08 8.46
N THR A 22 -4.84 3.74 7.67
CA THR A 22 -6.06 3.17 7.10
C THR A 22 -5.90 3.11 5.59
N TYR A 23 -5.92 1.90 5.04
CA TYR A 23 -5.96 1.65 3.61
C TYR A 23 -7.40 1.67 3.12
N LYS A 24 -7.70 2.50 2.14
CA LYS A 24 -9.00 2.70 1.53
C LYS A 24 -8.95 2.22 0.09
N ARG A 25 -9.75 1.20 -0.20
CA ARG A 25 -9.91 0.67 -1.54
C ARG A 25 -11.27 1.04 -2.10
N LYS A 26 -11.27 1.54 -3.33
CA LYS A 26 -12.50 1.69 -4.10
C LYS A 26 -12.94 0.30 -4.55
N GLY A 27 -14.11 -0.13 -4.10
CA GLY A 27 -14.72 -1.38 -4.55
C GLY A 27 -15.40 -1.16 -5.89
N GLY A 28 -16.67 -0.76 -5.82
CA GLY A 28 -17.51 -0.45 -6.97
C GLY A 28 -18.56 0.59 -6.63
N GLN A 29 -19.50 0.78 -7.54
CA GLN A 29 -20.65 1.66 -7.34
C GLN A 29 -21.90 0.82 -7.04
N ILE A 30 -22.65 1.22 -6.03
CA ILE A 30 -23.95 0.64 -5.69
C ILE A 30 -25.04 1.67 -5.97
N TYR A 31 -26.17 1.20 -6.51
CA TYR A 31 -27.33 2.06 -6.70
C TYR A 31 -27.94 2.41 -5.34
N ASP A 32 -28.09 3.71 -5.07
CA ASP A 32 -28.76 4.23 -3.90
C ASP A 32 -30.21 4.63 -4.28
N PRO A 33 -31.22 3.87 -3.83
CA PRO A 33 -32.61 4.14 -4.16
C PRO A 33 -33.17 5.42 -3.52
N GLU A 34 -32.53 5.97 -2.47
CA GLU A 34 -33.00 7.20 -1.81
C GLU A 34 -32.59 8.45 -2.58
N THR A 35 -31.38 8.44 -3.15
CA THR A 35 -30.84 9.57 -3.93
C THR A 35 -31.00 9.39 -5.44
N GLY A 36 -31.37 8.19 -5.89
CA GLY A 36 -31.44 7.81 -7.31
C GLY A 36 -30.07 7.77 -8.01
N GLY A 37 -28.98 7.90 -7.25
CA GLY A 37 -27.61 7.99 -7.73
C GLY A 37 -26.82 6.70 -7.55
N MET A 38 -25.61 6.69 -8.11
CA MET A 38 -24.61 5.66 -7.85
C MET A 38 -23.70 6.13 -6.71
N THR A 39 -23.67 5.40 -5.60
CA THR A 39 -22.81 5.69 -4.45
C THR A 39 -21.55 4.83 -4.52
N GLU A 40 -20.39 5.44 -4.34
CA GLU A 40 -19.09 4.76 -4.38
C GLU A 40 -18.85 4.00 -3.07
N GLN A 41 -18.63 2.69 -3.15
CA GLN A 41 -18.32 1.86 -2.00
C GLN A 41 -16.82 1.89 -1.71
N ILE A 42 -16.46 2.38 -0.53
CA ILE A 42 -15.09 2.42 -0.02
C ILE A 42 -14.94 1.35 1.06
N SER A 43 -13.98 0.45 0.88
CA SER A 43 -13.59 -0.53 1.91
C SER A 43 -12.36 -0.03 2.65
N GLU A 44 -12.40 -0.08 3.98
CA GLU A 44 -11.32 0.41 4.84
C GLU A 44 -10.63 -0.73 5.60
N TYR A 45 -9.30 -0.73 5.62
CA TYR A 45 -8.47 -1.74 6.26
C TYR A 45 -7.40 -1.09 7.11
N LYS A 46 -7.28 -1.51 8.37
CA LYS A 46 -6.16 -1.05 9.22
C LYS A 46 -4.88 -1.73 8.79
N VAL A 47 -3.85 -0.94 8.51
CA VAL A 47 -2.55 -1.42 8.07
C VAL A 47 -1.43 -0.83 8.91
N LYS A 48 -0.31 -1.54 8.98
CA LYS A 48 0.98 -0.97 9.39
C LYS A 48 1.87 -0.84 8.17
N ALA A 49 2.40 0.35 7.97
CA ALA A 49 3.23 0.66 6.82
C ALA A 49 4.48 1.44 7.21
N TYR A 50 5.58 1.17 6.52
CA TYR A 50 6.79 1.98 6.60
C TYR A 50 6.84 2.93 5.40
N ILE A 51 7.10 4.22 5.65
CA ILE A 51 7.18 5.23 4.60
C ILE A 51 8.62 5.71 4.50
N ASP A 52 9.13 5.75 3.27
CA ASP A 52 10.48 6.19 2.96
C ASP A 52 10.51 7.03 1.68
N SER A 53 11.62 7.73 1.47
CA SER A 53 11.91 8.47 0.26
C SER A 53 12.04 7.52 -0.93
N ILE A 54 11.39 7.85 -2.05
CA ILE A 54 11.52 7.08 -3.30
C ILE A 54 12.96 7.02 -3.82
N LYS A 55 13.78 8.02 -3.46
CA LYS A 55 15.20 8.10 -3.87
C LYS A 55 16.06 6.99 -3.26
N SER A 56 15.60 6.36 -2.17
CA SER A 56 16.32 5.26 -1.50
C SER A 56 16.22 3.93 -2.26
N TYR A 57 15.39 3.83 -3.30
CA TYR A 57 15.05 2.56 -3.96
C TYR A 57 15.42 2.57 -5.44
N LEU A 58 16.20 1.57 -5.88
CA LEU A 58 16.65 1.42 -7.28
C LEU A 58 15.53 1.02 -8.25
N ALA A 59 14.63 0.11 -7.86
CA ALA A 59 13.59 -0.38 -8.77
C ALA A 59 12.61 0.72 -9.26
N PRO A 60 12.11 1.65 -8.40
CA PRO A 60 11.36 2.82 -8.87
C PRO A 60 12.16 3.75 -9.79
N ILE A 61 13.48 3.84 -9.60
CA ILE A 61 14.38 4.65 -10.43
C ILE A 61 14.43 4.10 -11.85
N GLU A 62 14.71 2.80 -11.98
CA GLU A 62 14.80 2.12 -13.28
C GLU A 62 13.48 2.13 -14.06
N ARG A 63 12.34 2.15 -13.34
CA ARG A 63 11.00 2.21 -13.95
C ARG A 63 10.53 3.63 -14.28
N GLY A 64 11.35 4.66 -14.03
CA GLY A 64 10.97 6.06 -14.28
C GLY A 64 9.81 6.55 -13.41
N LEU A 65 9.58 5.93 -12.25
CA LEU A 65 8.46 6.24 -11.35
C LEU A 65 8.82 7.32 -10.31
N ILE A 66 9.98 7.94 -10.43
CA ILE A 66 10.42 9.04 -9.56
C ILE A 66 9.83 10.35 -10.06
N ASN A 67 8.80 10.84 -9.39
CA ASN A 67 8.45 12.25 -9.43
C ASN A 67 8.75 12.88 -8.08
N GLU A 68 9.01 14.20 -8.08
CA GLU A 68 9.11 14.96 -6.83
C GLU A 68 7.84 14.79 -6.01
N GLY A 69 7.99 14.47 -4.72
CA GLY A 69 6.88 14.22 -3.80
C GLY A 69 6.37 12.78 -3.75
N ASN A 70 6.83 11.87 -4.62
CA ASN A 70 6.53 10.45 -4.50
C ASN A 70 7.26 9.83 -3.30
N VAL A 71 6.61 8.88 -2.64
CA VAL A 71 7.16 8.11 -1.51
C VAL A 71 7.03 6.61 -1.78
N VAL A 72 7.89 5.83 -1.15
CA VAL A 72 7.75 4.37 -1.09
C VAL A 72 7.06 4.01 0.21
N ILE A 73 6.03 3.18 0.13
CA ILE A 73 5.23 2.73 1.25
C ILE A 73 5.28 1.20 1.27
N LEU A 74 5.92 0.64 2.28
CA LEU A 74 6.03 -0.81 2.47
C LEU A 74 4.90 -1.30 3.36
N VAL A 75 4.08 -2.22 2.86
CA VAL A 75 2.98 -2.84 3.60
C VAL A 75 3.11 -4.36 3.54
N ALA A 76 3.03 -5.02 4.69
CA ALA A 76 3.03 -6.49 4.72
C ALA A 76 1.75 -7.04 4.07
N ALA A 77 1.89 -8.04 3.19
CA ALA A 77 0.75 -8.64 2.49
C ALA A 77 -0.31 -9.21 3.45
N LYS A 78 0.09 -9.71 4.63
CA LYS A 78 -0.85 -10.18 5.65
C LYS A 78 -1.88 -9.13 6.11
N PHE A 79 -1.59 -7.83 5.95
CA PHE A 79 -2.52 -6.74 6.30
C PHE A 79 -3.46 -6.37 5.15
N LEU A 80 -3.18 -6.85 3.94
CA LEU A 80 -3.95 -6.59 2.73
C LEU A 80 -4.20 -7.93 2.03
N PRO A 81 -5.35 -8.60 2.27
CA PRO A 81 -5.66 -9.91 1.69
C PRO A 81 -5.94 -9.85 0.17
N PHE A 82 -5.54 -8.78 -0.49
CA PHE A 82 -5.78 -8.48 -1.89
C PHE A 82 -4.60 -7.69 -2.44
N MET A 83 -4.46 -7.70 -3.77
CA MET A 83 -3.46 -6.87 -4.44
C MET A 83 -3.89 -5.39 -4.42
N PRO A 84 -3.06 -4.48 -3.85
CA PRO A 84 -3.26 -3.03 -3.95
C PRO A 84 -3.43 -2.56 -5.39
N GLN A 85 -4.35 -1.61 -5.60
CA GLN A 85 -4.65 -1.07 -6.93
C GLN A 85 -4.24 0.40 -7.05
N ASN A 86 -4.09 0.85 -8.30
CA ASN A 86 -3.87 2.25 -8.59
C ASN A 86 -5.11 3.07 -8.18
N ASN A 87 -4.89 4.25 -7.63
CA ASN A 87 -5.89 5.16 -7.06
C ASN A 87 -6.49 4.73 -5.71
N ASP A 88 -6.06 3.60 -5.14
CA ASP A 88 -6.31 3.34 -3.72
C ASP A 88 -5.62 4.41 -2.87
N VAL A 89 -6.09 4.61 -1.63
CA VAL A 89 -5.57 5.65 -0.75
C VAL A 89 -5.10 5.01 0.56
N ILE A 90 -3.94 5.41 1.04
CA ILE A 90 -3.49 5.09 2.39
C ILE A 90 -3.38 6.36 3.21
N GLU A 91 -4.09 6.39 4.33
CA GLU A 91 -4.17 7.54 5.23
C GLU A 91 -3.46 7.24 6.54
N PHE A 92 -2.65 8.20 6.98
CA PHE A 92 -2.02 8.26 8.29
C PHE A 92 -2.52 9.52 9.00
N PRO A 93 -2.31 9.66 10.32
CA PRO A 93 -2.88 10.78 11.09
C PRO A 93 -2.60 12.19 10.55
N HIS A 94 -1.51 12.39 9.80
CA HIS A 94 -1.08 13.71 9.30
C HIS A 94 -0.75 13.72 7.80
N CYS A 95 -0.98 12.63 7.09
CA CYS A 95 -0.71 12.57 5.66
C CYS A 95 -1.54 11.49 4.98
N ALA A 96 -1.90 11.70 3.73
CA ALA A 96 -2.59 10.73 2.90
C ALA A 96 -1.83 10.58 1.59
N TYR A 97 -1.77 9.35 1.08
CA TYR A 97 -1.10 9.06 -0.19
C TYR A 97 -2.02 8.28 -1.10
N THR A 98 -2.11 8.72 -2.35
CA THR A 98 -2.76 7.96 -3.42
C THR A 98 -1.74 7.01 -4.03
N ILE A 99 -2.09 5.72 -4.12
CA ILE A 99 -1.24 4.69 -4.68
C ILE A 99 -1.19 4.83 -6.20
N LYS A 100 0.00 5.00 -6.76
CA LYS A 100 0.24 5.03 -8.21
C LYS A 100 0.69 3.69 -8.77
N TYR A 101 1.37 2.90 -7.95
CA TYR A 101 1.98 1.67 -8.37
C TYR A 101 2.17 0.74 -7.19
N ASN A 102 2.13 -0.56 -7.46
CA ASN A 102 2.37 -1.63 -6.50
C ASN A 102 3.39 -2.60 -7.09
N ASP A 103 4.53 -2.73 -6.43
CA ASP A 103 5.52 -3.77 -6.71
C ASP A 103 5.40 -4.86 -5.64
N ALA A 104 4.90 -6.03 -6.02
CA ALA A 104 4.74 -7.15 -5.10
C ALA A 104 6.08 -7.89 -4.94
N VAL A 105 6.53 -8.01 -3.70
CA VAL A 105 7.73 -8.78 -3.34
C VAL A 105 7.30 -10.17 -2.90
N TRP A 106 7.76 -11.18 -3.65
CA TRP A 106 7.38 -12.57 -3.46
C TRP A 106 8.33 -13.29 -2.49
N GLY A 107 7.76 -14.12 -1.62
CA GLY A 107 8.47 -15.03 -0.73
C GLY A 107 8.03 -16.46 -1.00
N GLY A 108 8.64 -17.10 -2.00
CA GLY A 108 8.15 -18.40 -2.48
C GLY A 108 6.94 -18.23 -3.39
N GLU A 109 5.85 -18.94 -3.11
CA GLU A 109 4.60 -18.90 -3.89
C GLU A 109 3.65 -17.76 -3.46
N ASP A 110 3.91 -17.13 -2.32
CA ASP A 110 3.07 -16.07 -1.76
C ASP A 110 3.73 -14.69 -1.84
N VAL A 111 2.89 -13.64 -1.91
CA VAL A 111 3.35 -12.26 -1.75
C VAL A 111 3.67 -12.03 -0.27
N ALA A 112 4.90 -11.60 0.01
CA ALA A 112 5.34 -11.28 1.37
C ALA A 112 5.07 -9.81 1.73
N LEU A 113 5.29 -8.91 0.77
CA LEU A 113 5.30 -7.46 0.97
C LEU A 113 4.82 -6.76 -0.29
N HIS A 114 4.07 -5.68 -0.11
CA HIS A 114 3.77 -4.70 -1.14
C HIS A 114 4.68 -3.49 -0.98
N GLN A 115 5.47 -3.20 -2.01
CA GLN A 115 6.20 -1.94 -2.14
C GLN A 115 5.38 -1.00 -3.02
N LEU A 116 4.63 -0.12 -2.36
CA LEU A 116 3.74 0.81 -3.02
C LEU A 116 4.47 2.13 -3.31
N ILE A 117 4.14 2.76 -4.44
CA ILE A 117 4.55 4.13 -4.72
C ILE A 117 3.34 5.02 -4.47
N GLY A 118 3.43 5.86 -3.44
CA GLY A 118 2.41 6.80 -3.03
C GLY A 118 2.72 8.23 -3.46
N VAL A 119 1.69 9.01 -3.74
CA VAL A 119 1.79 10.45 -3.99
C VAL A 119 0.92 11.18 -2.99
N ALA A 120 1.48 12.21 -2.34
CA ALA A 120 0.73 13.00 -1.37
C ALA A 120 -0.57 13.52 -2.00
N LYS A 121 -1.66 13.34 -1.25
CA LYS A 121 -2.99 13.86 -1.61
C LYS A 121 -3.15 15.31 -1.17
#